data_AF-A0A316KVZ9-F1
#
_entry.id   AF-A0A316KVZ9-F1
#
_cell.length_a   1.000
_cell.length_b   1.000
_cell.length_c   1.000
_cell.angle_alpha   90.00
_cell.angle_beta   90.00
_cell.angle_gamma   90.00
#
_symmetry.space_group_name_H-M   'P 1'
#
loop_
_entity.id
_entity.type
_entity.pdbx_description
1 polymer ?
#
loop_
_entity_poly.entity_id
_entity_poly.type
_entity_poly.pdbx_seq_one_letter_code
_entity_poly.pdbx_strand_id
1 'polypeptide(L)' 'METAVTVFLTILALYFGVGLLFGLYFMFLGAAKIDSIMADSKKKVRLLLFPGVVATWPFLLIRLFKPNTAD' A
#
# COMPACT_ATOMS: atom_id res chain seq x y z
N MET A 1 26.94 -16.27 -7.26
CA MET A 1 25.51 -16.39 -7.62
C MET A 1 24.63 -16.37 -6.38
N GLU A 2 24.96 -17.14 -5.34
CA GLU A 2 24.20 -17.23 -4.09
C GLU A 2 23.94 -15.87 -3.41
N THR A 3 24.97 -15.05 -3.23
CA THR A 3 24.85 -13.72 -2.60
C THR A 3 23.87 -12.79 -3.32
N ALA A 4 23.87 -12.79 -4.66
CA ALA A 4 22.97 -11.94 -5.44
C ALA A 4 21.50 -12.36 -5.26
N VAL A 5 21.24 -13.67 -5.21
CA VAL A 5 19.89 -14.21 -4.94
C VAL A 5 19.43 -13.83 -3.55
N THR A 6 20.28 -13.97 -2.52
CA THR A 6 19.93 -13.61 -1.14
C THR A 6 19.63 -12.12 -1.01
N VAL A 7 20.44 -11.25 -1.63
CA VAL A 7 20.19 -9.79 -1.62
C VAL A 7 18.86 -9.46 -2.29
N PHE A 8 18.61 -10.03 -3.47
CA PHE A 8 17.35 -9.81 -4.19
C PHE A 8 16.13 -10.26 -3.37
N LEU A 9 16.17 -11.46 -2.79
CA LEU A 9 15.10 -11.99 -1.95
C LEU A 9 14.91 -11.16 -0.67
N THR A 10 15.99 -10.65 -0.08
CA THR A 10 15.93 -9.78 1.10
C THR A 10 15.22 -8.46 0.78
N ILE A 11 15.58 -7.83 -0.34
CA ILE A 11 14.92 -6.60 -0.81
C ILE A 11 13.45 -6.87 -1.10
N LEU A 12 13.13 -7.98 -1.76
CA LEU A 12 11.77 -8.36 -2.08
C LEU A 12 10.94 -8.63 -0.82
N ALA A 13 11.52 -9.31 0.18
CA ALA A 13 10.89 -9.57 1.47
C ALA A 13 10.64 -8.27 2.25
N LEU A 14 11.60 -7.34 2.25
CA LEU A 14 11.42 -6.02 2.85
C LEU A 14 10.31 -5.23 2.13
N TYR A 15 10.31 -5.23 0.80
CA TYR A 15 9.28 -4.56 0.00
C TYR A 15 7.89 -5.10 0.32
N PHE A 16 7.72 -6.42 0.35
CA PHE A 16 6.46 -7.07 0.72
C PHE A 16 6.09 -6.84 2.19
N GLY A 17 7.06 -6.87 3.10
CA GLY A 17 6.83 -6.64 4.53
C GLY A 17 6.30 -5.23 4.80
N VAL A 18 6.92 -4.21 4.19
CA VAL A 18 6.44 -2.82 4.29
C VAL A 18 5.08 -2.67 3.59
N GLY A 19 4.91 -3.28 2.41
CA GLY A 19 3.63 -3.30 1.70
C GLY A 19 2.51 -3.90 2.54
N LEU A 20 2.77 -4.98 3.28
CA LEU A 20 1.81 -5.62 4.18
C LEU A 20 1.40 -4.70 5.33
N LEU A 21 2.38 -4.07 5.98
CA LEU A 21 2.12 -3.08 7.04
C LEU A 21 1.30 -1.90 6.51
N PHE A 22 1.61 -1.41 5.31
CA PHE A 22 0.85 -0.35 4.67
C PHE A 22 -0.56 -0.80 4.27
N GLY A 23 -0.72 -2.03 3.76
CA GLY A 23 -2.02 -2.63 3.45
C GLY A 23 -2.90 -2.77 4.69
N LEU A 24 -2.32 -3.19 5.82
CA LEU A 24 -3.00 -3.23 7.12
C LEU A 24 -3.46 -1.82 7.51
N TYR A 25 -2.55 -0.84 7.46
CA TYR A 25 -2.89 0.56 7.70
C TYR A 25 -4.01 1.06 6.77
N PHE A 26 -3.96 0.73 5.48
CA PHE A 26 -4.99 1.08 4.48
C PHE A 26 -6.36 0.52 4.85
N MET A 27 -6.41 -0.73 5.30
CA MET A 27 -7.67 -1.40 5.63
C MET A 27 -8.41 -0.73 6.80
N PHE A 28 -7.66 -0.28 7.82
CA PHE A 28 -8.22 0.34 9.03
C PHE A 28 -8.38 1.86 8.91
N LEU A 29 -7.33 2.60 8.52
CA LEU A 29 -7.27 4.07 8.58
C LEU A 29 -6.99 4.73 7.22
N GLY A 30 -6.10 4.14 6.41
CA GLY A 30 -5.55 4.78 5.22
C GLY A 30 -6.55 4.96 4.08
N ALA A 31 -7.49 4.03 3.89
CA ALA A 31 -8.46 4.12 2.81
C ALA A 31 -9.34 5.38 2.88
N ALA A 32 -9.70 5.87 4.06
CA ALA A 32 -10.46 7.12 4.19
C ALA A 32 -9.61 8.38 4.02
N LYS A 33 -8.29 8.30 4.26
CA LYS A 33 -7.36 9.43 4.07
C LYS A 33 -6.85 9.56 2.64
N ILE A 34 -6.74 8.45 1.90
CA ILE A 34 -6.20 8.42 0.53
C ILE A 34 -7.26 8.84 -0.49
N ASP A 35 -8.52 8.45 -0.27
CA ASP A 35 -9.61 8.77 -1.18
C ASP A 35 -10.95 8.82 -0.44
N SER A 36 -11.69 9.93 -0.59
CA SER A 36 -13.03 10.07 -0.02
C SER A 36 -14.01 9.03 -0.59
N ILE A 37 -13.78 8.57 -1.83
CA ILE A 37 -14.56 7.50 -2.47
C ILE A 37 -14.34 6.15 -1.74
N MET A 38 -13.15 5.95 -1.18
CA MET A 38 -12.79 4.75 -0.41
C MET A 38 -13.24 4.82 1.07
N ALA A 39 -13.70 5.99 1.54
CA ALA A 39 -14.34 6.15 2.83
C ALA A 39 -15.76 5.55 2.84
N ASP A 40 -16.50 5.68 1.73
CA ASP A 40 -17.87 5.17 1.58
C ASP A 40 -17.92 3.68 1.16
N SER A 41 -16.76 3.12 0.81
CA SER A 41 -16.63 1.76 0.29
C SER A 41 -16.85 0.68 1.35
N LYS A 42 -17.63 -0.36 1.02
CA LYS A 42 -17.87 -1.53 1.88
C LYS A 42 -16.55 -2.26 2.22
N LYS A 43 -16.43 -2.80 3.44
CA LYS A 43 -15.26 -3.57 3.93
C LYS A 43 -14.81 -4.70 2.98
N LYS A 44 -15.74 -5.32 2.24
CA LYS A 44 -15.44 -6.36 1.23
C LYS A 44 -14.61 -5.80 0.06
N VAL A 45 -14.89 -4.58 -0.39
CA VAL A 45 -14.14 -3.91 -1.47
C VAL A 45 -12.73 -3.57 -1.00
N ARG A 46 -12.58 -3.07 0.22
CA ARG A 46 -11.26 -2.83 0.83
C ARG A 46 -10.41 -4.12 0.91
N LEU A 47 -11.03 -5.24 1.28
CA LEU A 47 -10.35 -6.53 1.32
C LEU A 47 -9.93 -7.00 -0.09
N LEU A 48 -10.75 -6.77 -1.11
CA LEU A 48 -10.43 -7.12 -2.49
C LEU A 48 -9.25 -6.28 -3.03
N LEU A 49 -9.17 -5.00 -2.61
CA LEU A 49 -8.10 -4.08 -3.00
C LEU A 49 -6.82 -4.29 -2.18
N PHE A 50 -6.88 -4.97 -1.03
CA PHE A 50 -5.74 -5.23 -0.16
C PHE A 50 -4.50 -5.75 -0.89
N PRO A 51 -4.55 -6.84 -1.70
CA PRO A 51 -3.36 -7.31 -2.41
C PRO A 51 -2.79 -6.28 -3.39
N GLY A 52 -3.65 -5.49 -4.05
CA GLY A 52 -3.21 -4.40 -4.93
C GLY A 52 -2.54 -3.27 -4.16
N VAL A 53 -3.06 -2.92 -2.98
CA VAL A 53 -2.47 -1.91 -2.08
C VAL A 53 -1.12 -2.35 -1.55
N VAL A 54 -0.99 -3.62 -1.14
CA VAL A 54 0.28 -4.20 -0.69
C VAL A 54 1.31 -4.16 -1.82
N ALA A 55 0.91 -4.46 -3.06
CA ALA A 55 1.80 -4.43 -4.21
C ALA A 55 2.20 -3.01 -4.65
N THR A 56 1.30 -2.03 -4.51
CA THR A 56 1.47 -0.65 -5.00
C THR A 56 1.63 0.39 -3.89
N TRP A 57 2.00 -0.06 -2.68
CA TRP A 57 2.17 0.80 -1.50
C TRP A 57 3.05 2.04 -1.72
N PRO A 58 4.17 2.02 -2.48
CA PRO A 58 5.02 3.21 -2.61
C PRO A 58 4.28 4.34 -3.32
N PHE A 59 3.48 3.99 -4.34
CA PHE A 59 2.68 4.95 -5.09
C PHE A 59 1.57 5.55 -4.23
N LEU A 60 0.88 4.71 -3.44
CA LEU A 60 -0.17 5.15 -2.52
C LEU A 60 0.39 6.00 -1.38
N LEU A 61 1.60 5.70 -0.90
CA LEU A 61 2.28 6.49 0.11
C LEU A 61 2.65 7.87 -0.44
N ILE A 62 3.19 7.97 -1.66
CA ILE A 62 3.43 9.27 -2.33
C ILE A 62 2.12 10.05 -2.47
N ARG A 63 1.03 9.38 -2.87
CA ARG A 63 -0.29 10.02 -3.00
C ARG A 63 -0.83 10.53 -1.66
N LEU A 64 -0.57 9.82 -0.56
CA LEU A 64 -0.95 10.25 0.79
C LEU A 64 -0.22 11.53 1.23
N PHE A 65 1.04 11.70 0.81
CA PHE A 65 1.84 12.88 1.12
C PHE A 65 1.73 14.00 0.07
N LYS A 66 1.13 13.74 -1.10
CA LYS A 66 0.91 14.76 -2.12
C LYS A 66 -0.19 15.71 -1.62
N PRO A 67 0.11 16.98 -1.30
CA PRO A 67 -0.91 17.94 -0.91
C PRO A 67 -1.86 18.12 -2.08
N ASN A 68 -3.16 18.20 -1.77
CA ASN A 68 -4.22 18.44 -2.74
C ASN A 68 -4.04 19.87 -3.29
N THR A 69 -3.20 20.04 -4.32
CA THR A 69 -3.31 21.20 -5.20
C THR A 69 -4.58 20.99 -6.00
N ALA A 70 -5.66 21.58 -5.50
CA ALA A 70 -6.87 21.79 -6.27
C ALA A 70 -6.49 22.54 -7.55
N ASP A 71 -6.70 21.89 -8.68
CA ASP A 71 -6.93 22.55 -9.97
C ASP A 71 -8.44 22.70 -10.15
#